data_AF-A0A539EHL9-F1
#
_entry.id   AF-A0A539EHL9-F1
#
_cell.length_a   1.000
_cell.length_b   1.000
_cell.length_c   1.000
_cell.angle_alpha   90.00
_cell.angle_beta   90.00
_cell.angle_gamma   90.00
#
_symmetry.space_group_name_H-M   'P 1'
#
loop_
_entity.id
_entity.type
_entity.pdbx_description
1 polymer ?
#
loop_
_entity_poly.entity_id
_entity_poly.type
_entity_poly.pdbx_seq_one_letter_code
_entity_poly.pdbx_strand_id
1 'polypeptide(L)'
;MNTEIIEILKADPLLQGLMDATHPLREEARNHRLFTRIATLPDLQSFMEHHVFAVWDFMSLAKALQESLTCVSVPWVPRGDRLVR
;
A
#
# COMPACT_ATOMS: atom_id res chain seq x y z
N MET A 1 -8.74 9.85 -0.20
CA MET A 1 -7.49 10.48 0.28
C MET A 1 -7.68 11.97 0.17
N ASN A 2 -7.43 12.74 1.24
CA ASN A 2 -7.68 14.19 1.24
C ASN A 2 -6.90 14.88 0.12
N THR A 3 -7.56 15.78 -0.60
CA THR A 3 -6.97 16.56 -1.72
C THR A 3 -5.73 17.33 -1.27
N GLU A 4 -5.74 17.84 -0.03
CA GLU A 4 -4.61 18.55 0.59
C GLU A 4 -3.35 17.69 0.74
N ILE A 5 -3.50 16.39 1.05
CA ILE A 5 -2.34 15.49 1.17
C ILE A 5 -1.70 15.27 -0.20
N ILE A 6 -2.51 15.18 -1.26
CA ILE A 6 -2.00 15.01 -2.63
C ILE A 6 -1.24 16.27 -3.08
N GLU A 7 -1.72 17.45 -2.72
CA GLU A 7 -1.03 18.72 -3.02
C GLU A 7 0.34 18.80 -2.32
N ILE A 8 0.40 18.44 -1.03
CA ILE A 8 1.65 18.41 -0.26
C ILE A 8 2.66 17.44 -0.87
N LEU A 9 2.21 16.25 -1.30
CA LEU A 9 3.09 15.24 -1.91
C LEU A 9 3.58 15.66 -3.31
N LYS A 10 2.78 16.43 -4.07
CA LYS A 10 3.19 16.96 -5.39
C LYS A 10 4.15 18.14 -5.30
N ALA A 11 4.28 18.78 -4.13
CA ALA A 11 5.19 19.89 -3.93
C ALA A 11 6.67 19.47 -3.86
N ASP A 12 6.95 18.20 -3.57
CA ASP A 12 8.32 17.64 -3.55
C ASP A 12 8.76 17.21 -4.96
N PRO A 13 9.81 17.83 -5.55
CA PRO A 13 10.28 17.50 -6.89
C PRO A 13 10.76 16.05 -7.05
N LEU A 14 11.32 15.44 -6.00
CA LEU A 14 11.78 14.04 -6.04
C LEU A 14 10.60 13.08 -6.07
N LEU A 15 9.59 13.33 -5.23
CA LEU A 15 8.40 12.51 -5.19
C LEU A 15 7.61 12.62 -6.49
N GLN A 16 7.50 13.84 -7.03
CA GLN A 16 6.88 14.07 -8.33
C GLN A 16 7.60 13.30 -9.45
N GLY A 17 8.94 13.33 -9.46
CA GLY A 17 9.74 12.55 -10.42
C GLY A 17 9.49 11.04 -10.35
N LEU A 18 9.36 10.47 -9.14
CA LEU A 18 9.00 9.05 -8.96
C LEU A 18 7.58 8.74 -9.43
N MET A 19 6.63 9.64 -9.16
CA MET A 19 5.25 9.49 -9.60
C MET A 19 5.14 9.49 -11.13
N ASP A 20 5.90 10.36 -11.79
CA ASP A 20 5.92 10.47 -13.25
C ASP A 20 6.62 9.25 -13.88
N ALA A 21 7.75 8.82 -13.32
CA ALA A 21 8.47 7.63 -13.79
C ALA A 21 7.62 6.34 -13.71
N THR A 22 6.77 6.23 -12.70
CA THR A 22 5.90 5.05 -12.50
C THR A 22 4.51 5.20 -13.13
N HIS A 23 4.15 6.39 -13.63
CA HIS A 23 2.84 6.66 -14.22
C HIS A 23 2.41 5.65 -15.30
N PRO A 24 3.21 5.34 -16.34
CA PRO A 24 2.76 4.43 -17.40
C PRO A 24 2.47 3.01 -16.89
N LEU A 25 3.26 2.52 -15.94
CA LEU A 25 3.06 1.20 -15.32
C LEU A 25 1.80 1.16 -14.46
N ARG A 26 1.51 2.25 -13.73
CA ARG A 26 0.27 2.37 -12.95
C ARG A 26 -0.96 2.40 -13.84
N GLU A 27 -0.88 3.09 -14.99
CA GLU A 27 -1.93 3.09 -16.01
C GLU A 27 -2.18 1.69 -16.58
N GLU A 28 -1.11 0.97 -16.93
CA GLU A 28 -1.20 -0.40 -17.45
C GLU A 28 -1.82 -1.36 -16.43
N ALA A 29 -1.35 -1.30 -15.17
CA ALA A 29 -1.89 -2.13 -14.09
C ALA A 29 -3.36 -1.83 -13.82
N ARG A 30 -3.77 -0.54 -13.83
CA ARG A 30 -5.16 -0.15 -13.61
C ARG A 30 -6.07 -0.64 -14.73
N ASN A 31 -5.64 -0.51 -15.97
CA ASN A 31 -6.42 -0.89 -17.15
C ASN A 31 -6.18 -2.34 -17.56
N HIS A 32 -5.64 -3.17 -16.66
CA HIS A 32 -5.26 -4.54 -16.99
C HIS A 32 -6.47 -5.40 -17.38
N ARG A 33 -6.33 -6.15 -18.47
CA ARG A 33 -7.41 -6.98 -19.08
C ARG A 33 -7.94 -8.07 -18.16
N LEU A 34 -7.25 -8.41 -17.07
CA LEU A 34 -7.75 -9.37 -16.08
C LEU A 34 -9.08 -8.91 -15.50
N PHE A 35 -9.24 -7.62 -15.19
CA PHE A 35 -10.47 -7.11 -14.58
C PHE A 35 -11.68 -7.24 -15.49
N THR A 36 -11.50 -7.17 -16.82
CA THR A 36 -12.59 -7.39 -17.78
C THR A 36 -13.01 -8.85 -17.91
N ARG A 37 -12.18 -9.80 -17.42
CA ARG A 37 -12.47 -11.24 -17.42
C ARG A 37 -13.20 -11.71 -16.18
N ILE A 38 -13.25 -10.90 -15.12
CA ILE A 38 -14.01 -11.21 -13.91
C ILE A 38 -15.44 -10.75 -14.13
N ALA A 39 -16.28 -11.63 -14.68
CA ALA A 39 -17.66 -11.30 -15.06
C ALA A 39 -18.70 -12.02 -14.19
N THR A 40 -18.32 -13.16 -13.59
CA THR A 40 -19.22 -14.01 -12.82
C THR A 40 -18.69 -14.24 -11.40
N LEU A 41 -19.57 -14.74 -10.52
CA LEU A 41 -19.18 -15.11 -9.16
C LEU A 41 -18.06 -16.17 -9.12
N PRO A 42 -18.10 -17.25 -9.93
CA PRO A 42 -16.98 -18.19 -10.03
C PRO A 42 -15.64 -17.54 -10.44
N ASP A 43 -15.66 -16.60 -11.39
CA ASP A 43 -14.43 -15.90 -11.81
C ASP A 43 -13.85 -15.09 -10.65
N LEU A 44 -14.72 -14.41 -9.90
CA LEU A 44 -14.32 -13.65 -8.72
C LEU A 44 -13.75 -14.56 -7.64
N GLN A 45 -14.38 -15.71 -7.36
CA GLN A 45 -13.87 -16.67 -6.39
C GLN A 45 -12.46 -17.15 -6.74
N SER A 46 -12.23 -17.54 -8.00
CA SER A 46 -10.91 -17.95 -8.48
C SER A 46 -9.89 -16.81 -8.39
N PHE A 47 -10.27 -15.58 -8.72
CA PHE A 47 -9.40 -14.41 -8.54
C PHE A 47 -9.01 -14.23 -7.06
N MET A 48 -9.98 -14.33 -6.15
CA MET A 48 -9.76 -14.12 -4.71
C MET A 48 -8.88 -15.20 -4.08
N GLU A 49 -8.96 -16.45 -4.55
CA GLU A 49 -8.05 -17.55 -4.14
C GLU A 49 -6.58 -17.20 -4.35
N HIS A 50 -6.26 -16.44 -5.40
CA HIS A 50 -4.91 -15.97 -5.66
C HIS A 50 -4.62 -14.63 -4.97
N HIS A 51 -5.63 -13.75 -4.92
CA HIS A 51 -5.49 -12.42 -4.31
C HIS A 51 -5.14 -12.47 -2.82
N VAL A 52 -5.52 -13.54 -2.12
CA VAL A 52 -5.20 -13.74 -0.70
C VAL A 52 -3.71 -13.59 -0.39
N PHE A 53 -2.82 -14.02 -1.30
CA PHE A 53 -1.37 -13.91 -1.09
C PHE A 53 -0.89 -12.46 -1.12
N ALA A 54 -1.42 -11.65 -2.04
CA ALA A 54 -1.10 -10.23 -2.09
C ALA A 54 -1.59 -9.51 -0.82
N VAL A 55 -2.83 -9.79 -0.38
CA VAL A 55 -3.37 -9.22 0.86
C VAL A 55 -2.56 -9.67 2.07
N TRP A 56 -2.19 -10.93 2.13
CA TRP A 56 -1.41 -11.46 3.24
C TRP A 56 -0.01 -10.84 3.31
N ASP A 57 0.68 -10.68 2.17
CA ASP A 57 1.97 -9.99 2.13
C ASP A 57 1.86 -8.54 2.65
N PHE A 58 0.87 -7.78 2.18
CA PHE A 58 0.62 -6.41 2.66
C PHE A 58 0.31 -6.36 4.16
N MET A 59 -0.52 -7.26 4.67
CA MET A 59 -0.86 -7.31 6.09
C MET A 59 0.34 -7.72 6.94
N SER A 60 1.19 -8.62 6.43
CA SER A 60 2.43 -9.03 7.09
C SER A 60 3.42 -7.88 7.16
N LEU A 61 3.62 -7.15 6.07
CA LEU A 61 4.44 -5.94 6.03
C LEU A 61 3.92 -4.87 7.00
N ALA A 62 2.61 -4.62 6.99
CA ALA A 62 1.98 -3.66 7.90
C ALA A 62 2.22 -4.05 9.37
N LYS A 63 2.14 -5.33 9.70
CA LYS A 63 2.43 -5.83 11.06
C LYS A 63 3.90 -5.70 11.44
N ALA A 64 4.81 -6.02 10.54
CA ALA A 64 6.24 -5.84 10.76
C ALA A 64 6.61 -4.35 10.97
N LEU A 65 6.01 -3.44 10.19
CA LEU A 65 6.18 -2.00 10.37
C LEU A 65 5.57 -1.52 11.69
N GLN A 66 4.38 -2.01 12.05
CA GLN A 66 3.75 -1.69 13.33
C GLN A 66 4.65 -2.12 14.49
N GLU A 67 5.19 -3.34 14.46
CA GLU A 67 6.09 -3.83 15.50
C GLU A 67 7.39 -3.04 15.56
N SER A 68 8.00 -2.70 14.42
CA SER A 68 9.28 -1.98 14.41
C SER A 68 9.17 -0.51 14.83
N LEU A 69 8.08 0.17 14.44
CA LEU A 69 7.90 1.61 14.65
C LEU A 69 7.03 1.96 15.86
N THR A 70 6.27 0.99 16.39
CA THR A 70 5.33 1.23 17.50
C THR A 70 5.44 0.16 18.58
N CYS A 71 4.74 0.35 19.68
CA CYS A 71 4.62 -0.67 20.72
C CYS A 71 3.38 -1.54 20.50
N VAL A 72 3.58 -2.85 20.43
CA VAL A 72 2.51 -3.86 20.29
C VAL A 72 2.38 -4.79 21.50
N SER A 73 3.26 -4.64 22.50
CA SER A 73 3.28 -5.41 23.75
C SER A 73 2.57 -4.69 24.89
N VAL A 74 2.12 -5.44 25.90
CA VAL A 74 1.48 -4.90 27.12
C VAL A 74 2.38 -5.16 28.33
N PRO A 75 2.67 -4.15 29.19
CA PRO A 75 2.20 -2.76 29.10
C PRO A 75 2.84 -1.99 27.93
N TRP A 76 2.12 -0.98 27.41
CA TRP A 76 2.60 -0.15 26.31
C TRP A 76 3.80 0.69 26.74
N VAL A 77 4.88 0.65 25.95
CA VAL A 77 6.11 1.45 26.16
C VAL A 77 6.56 1.99 24.81
N PRO A 78 6.82 3.30 24.66
CA PRO A 78 7.19 3.88 23.36
C PRO A 78 8.48 3.27 22.81
N ARG A 79 8.52 3.06 21.49
CA ARG A 79 9.69 2.56 20.75
C ARG A 79 10.39 3.74 20.06
N GLY A 80 11.73 3.75 20.09
CA GLY A 80 12.58 4.82 19.54
C GLY A 80 13.26 5.68 20.61
N ASP A 81 14.36 6.34 20.23
CA ASP A 81 15.12 7.21 21.12
C ASP A 81 14.34 8.50 21.43
N ARG A 82 14.29 8.90 22.70
CA ARG A 82 13.55 10.09 23.15
C ARG A 82 14.16 11.38 22.58
N LEU A 83 15.43 11.36 22.19
CA LEU A 83 16.21 12.52 21.78
C LEU A 83 16.30 12.74 20.26
N VAL A 84 15.77 11.81 19.46
CA VAL A 84 15.76 11.90 17.99
C VAL A 84 14.33 12.16 17.51
N ARG A 85 13.84 13.38 17.73
CA ARG A 85 12.62 13.93 17.12
C ARG A 85 12.80 15.41 16.82
#